data_AF-A0A2K6UJ34-F1
#
_entry.id   AF-A0A2K6UJ34-F1
#
_cell.length_a   1.000
_cell.length_b   1.000
_cell.length_c   1.000
_cell.angle_alpha   90.00
_cell.angle_beta   90.00
_cell.angle_gamma   90.00
#
_symmetry.space_group_name_H-M   'P 1'
#
loop_
_entity.id
_entity.type
_entity.pdbx_description
1 polymer ?
#
loop_
_entity_poly.entity_id
_entity_poly.type
_entity_poly.pdbx_seq_one_letter_code
_entity_poly.pdbx_strand_id
1 'polypeptide(L)'
;MAAKVFESVGKFGLALAVAGGMVNSALYNVDAGHRAVIFDQFRGVHDIVVQERAHFLIPWNVNIILHILFWPVASQLPHIFTSIGEDYDERVLPSIMTEILKSVVAYFDAAELITQRELVSRQVSNNLTERAATFGLILDDVSLTHLTFEKEFTEAVEAKYVAQQEAERARFVVEKAEQQKKKAAIISAEGDSKAVKLIDNSLATAGDGLIRLHKLEALSRSWNITCPPAGQSVLLQLP
;
A
#
# COMPACT_ATOMS: atom_id res chain seq x y z
N MET A 1 -28.57 1.52 44.21
CA MET A 1 -28.48 1.48 42.73
C MET A 1 -27.05 1.63 42.18
N ALA A 2 -26.05 2.06 42.96
CA ALA A 2 -24.68 2.29 42.47
C ALA A 2 -23.85 1.02 42.15
N ALA A 3 -24.14 -0.13 42.79
CA ALA A 3 -23.34 -1.35 42.59
C ALA A 3 -23.51 -1.99 41.20
N LYS A 4 -24.69 -1.86 40.58
CA LYS A 4 -24.96 -2.43 39.23
C LYS A 4 -24.29 -1.66 38.09
N VAL A 5 -23.98 -0.37 38.28
CA VAL A 5 -23.34 0.46 37.25
C VAL A 5 -21.84 0.15 37.15
N PHE A 6 -21.19 -0.13 38.27
CA PHE A 6 -19.75 -0.44 38.30
C PHE A 6 -19.43 -1.80 37.65
N GLU A 7 -20.31 -2.79 37.83
CA GLU A 7 -20.18 -4.12 37.19
C GLU A 7 -20.42 -4.06 35.67
N SER A 8 -21.29 -3.15 35.22
CA SER A 8 -21.54 -2.91 33.78
C SER A 8 -20.38 -2.18 33.10
N VAL A 9 -19.81 -1.15 33.76
CA VAL A 9 -18.63 -0.42 33.23
C VAL A 9 -17.39 -1.31 33.18
N GLY A 10 -17.20 -2.21 34.16
CA GLY A 10 -16.10 -3.19 34.13
C GLY A 10 -16.21 -4.19 32.97
N LYS A 11 -17.41 -4.65 32.62
CA LYS A 11 -17.65 -5.55 31.48
C LYS A 11 -17.47 -4.84 30.12
N PHE A 12 -17.90 -3.59 30.00
CA PHE A 12 -17.67 -2.78 28.80
C PHE A 12 -16.17 -2.44 28.62
N GLY A 13 -15.46 -2.15 29.70
CA GLY A 13 -14.01 -1.92 29.67
C GLY A 13 -13.22 -3.16 29.25
N LEU A 14 -13.61 -4.35 29.72
CA LEU A 14 -12.99 -5.60 29.30
C LEU A 14 -13.33 -5.96 27.84
N ALA A 15 -14.57 -5.72 27.40
CA ALA A 15 -14.98 -5.98 26.01
C ALA A 15 -14.24 -5.07 25.00
N LEU A 16 -14.00 -3.81 25.36
CA LEU A 16 -13.20 -2.88 24.56
C LEU A 16 -11.71 -3.26 24.53
N ALA A 17 -11.16 -3.77 25.63
CA ALA A 17 -9.77 -4.24 25.69
C ALA A 17 -9.55 -5.51 24.84
N VAL A 18 -10.51 -6.42 24.82
CA VAL A 18 -10.46 -7.64 23.98
C VAL A 18 -10.62 -7.28 22.49
N ALA A 19 -11.52 -6.35 22.15
CA ALA A 19 -11.67 -5.88 20.77
C ALA A 19 -10.45 -5.08 20.27
N GLY A 20 -9.80 -4.30 21.15
CA GLY A 20 -8.57 -3.58 20.82
C GLY A 20 -7.33 -4.47 20.66
N GLY A 21 -7.30 -5.62 21.32
CA GLY A 21 -6.16 -6.55 21.28
C GLY A 21 -6.07 -7.40 20.01
N MET A 22 -7.19 -7.67 19.33
CA MET A 22 -7.21 -8.57 18.16
C MET A 22 -6.75 -7.93 16.85
N VAL A 23 -6.65 -6.60 16.76
CA VAL A 23 -6.17 -5.92 15.54
C VAL A 23 -4.64 -5.97 15.42
N ASN A 24 -3.91 -6.26 16.51
CA ASN A 24 -2.45 -6.19 16.54
C ASN A 24 -1.72 -7.50 16.16
N SER A 25 -2.44 -8.58 15.85
CA SER A 25 -1.82 -9.89 15.57
C SER A 25 -1.54 -10.14 14.07
N ALA A 26 -2.00 -9.26 13.17
CA ALA A 26 -1.86 -9.44 11.72
C ALA A 26 -0.90 -8.46 11.04
N LEU A 27 -0.33 -7.51 11.81
CA LEU A 27 0.57 -6.49 11.31
C LEU A 27 1.90 -6.59 12.04
N TYR A 28 2.95 -6.99 11.32
CA TYR A 28 4.32 -6.86 11.81
C TYR A 28 5.06 -5.85 10.94
N ASN A 29 5.71 -4.89 11.60
CA ASN A 29 6.60 -3.94 10.95
C ASN A 29 8.02 -4.50 11.01
N VAL A 30 8.71 -4.62 9.88
CA VAL A 30 10.12 -5.04 9.83
C VAL A 30 10.96 -3.77 9.75
N ASP A 31 11.83 -3.56 10.74
CA ASP A 31 12.74 -2.41 10.77
C ASP A 31 13.73 -2.44 9.61
N ALA A 32 14.12 -1.23 9.16
CA ALA A 32 15.06 -1.05 8.05
C ALA A 32 16.37 -1.81 8.31
N GLY A 33 16.78 -2.64 7.34
CA GLY A 33 18.01 -3.45 7.39
C GLY A 33 17.83 -4.92 7.79
N HIS A 34 16.62 -5.36 8.16
CA HIS A 34 16.34 -6.76 8.50
C HIS A 34 15.52 -7.47 7.40
N ARG A 35 15.77 -8.77 7.18
CA ARG A 35 14.99 -9.63 6.28
C ARG A 35 14.12 -10.56 7.13
N ALA A 36 12.81 -10.53 6.92
CA ALA A 36 11.90 -11.46 7.57
C ALA A 36 11.71 -12.71 6.68
N VAL A 37 11.80 -13.87 7.31
CA VAL A 37 11.49 -15.16 6.67
C VAL A 37 10.17 -15.63 7.26
N ILE A 38 9.14 -15.74 6.42
CA ILE A 38 7.82 -16.20 6.82
C ILE A 38 7.81 -17.73 6.77
N PHE A 39 7.50 -18.36 7.91
CA PHE A 39 7.40 -19.82 8.03
C PHE A 39 5.93 -20.23 8.07
N ASP A 40 5.50 -21.03 7.10
CA ASP A 40 4.18 -21.67 7.10
C ASP A 40 4.35 -23.15 7.42
N GLN A 41 3.55 -23.65 8.38
CA GLN A 41 3.59 -25.04 8.85
C GLN A 41 3.32 -26.08 7.74
N PHE A 42 2.68 -25.68 6.64
CA PHE A 42 2.33 -26.59 5.54
C PHE A 42 3.21 -26.48 4.30
N ARG A 43 3.94 -25.36 4.11
CA ARG A 43 4.71 -25.06 2.88
C ARG A 43 6.20 -24.87 3.11
N GLY A 44 6.65 -24.87 4.37
CA GLY A 44 8.05 -24.63 4.71
C GLY A 44 8.44 -23.16 4.53
N VAL A 45 9.71 -22.92 4.21
CA VAL A 45 10.26 -21.56 4.06
C VAL A 45 9.82 -20.97 2.72
N HIS A 46 9.13 -19.84 2.76
CA HIS A 46 8.76 -19.08 1.56
C HIS A 46 10.00 -18.41 0.94
N ASP A 47 10.28 -18.67 -0.34
CA ASP A 47 11.46 -18.13 -1.08
C ASP A 47 11.33 -16.64 -1.49
N ILE A 48 10.24 -15.99 -1.10
CA ILE A 48 10.09 -14.54 -1.29
C ILE A 48 10.82 -13.81 -0.18
N VAL A 49 12.03 -13.34 -0.48
CA VAL A 49 12.79 -12.47 0.43
C VAL A 49 12.14 -11.09 0.44
N VAL A 50 11.28 -10.88 1.43
CA VAL A 50 10.48 -9.67 1.60
C VAL A 50 11.39 -8.52 2.04
N GLN A 51 11.43 -7.45 1.24
CA GLN A 51 12.10 -6.20 1.57
C GLN A 51 11.04 -5.11 1.77
N GLU A 52 11.08 -4.47 2.93
CA GLU A 52 10.41 -3.19 3.28
C GLU A 52 8.97 -3.02 2.76
N ARG A 53 7.99 -3.52 3.53
CA ARG A 53 6.58 -3.06 3.59
C ARG A 53 5.80 -3.89 4.61
N ALA A 54 4.69 -3.36 5.10
CA ALA A 54 3.75 -4.10 5.95
C ALA A 54 3.11 -5.25 5.14
N HIS A 55 3.33 -6.49 5.59
CA HIS A 55 2.72 -7.68 4.98
C HIS A 55 1.59 -8.22 5.87
N PHE A 56 0.44 -8.45 5.24
CA PHE A 56 -0.79 -8.93 5.88
C PHE A 56 -0.95 -10.42 5.56
N LEU A 57 -0.94 -11.27 6.60
CA LEU A 57 -1.21 -12.71 6.51
C LEU A 57 -2.70 -12.93 6.79
N ILE A 58 -3.51 -13.19 5.77
CA ILE A 58 -4.93 -13.51 5.97
C ILE A 58 -5.09 -15.03 5.97
N PRO A 59 -5.62 -15.63 7.06
CA PRO A 59 -6.11 -17.00 6.98
C PRO A 59 -7.23 -17.07 5.95
N TRP A 60 -7.06 -17.91 4.95
CA TRP A 60 -7.97 -18.02 3.81
C TRP A 60 -9.17 -18.91 4.18
N ASN A 61 -10.33 -18.27 4.31
CA ASN A 61 -11.63 -18.94 4.33
C ASN A 61 -12.44 -18.42 3.13
N VAL A 62 -12.26 -19.07 1.98
CA VAL A 62 -12.98 -18.77 0.74
C VAL A 62 -13.94 -19.92 0.46
N ASN A 63 -15.22 -19.59 0.33
CA ASN A 63 -16.24 -20.54 -0.08
C ASN A 63 -16.35 -20.51 -1.61
N ILE A 64 -16.07 -21.65 -2.25
CA ILE A 64 -16.14 -21.81 -3.71
C ILE A 64 -17.16 -22.89 -4.01
N ILE A 65 -18.17 -22.54 -4.81
CA ILE A 65 -19.15 -23.48 -5.33
C ILE A 65 -18.80 -23.79 -6.78
N LEU A 66 -18.57 -25.07 -7.06
CA LEU A 66 -18.19 -25.59 -8.37
C LEU A 66 -19.27 -26.58 -8.85
N HIS A 67 -19.72 -26.39 -10.08
CA HIS A 67 -20.62 -27.30 -10.77
C HIS A 67 -19.84 -28.05 -11.84
N ILE A 68 -20.05 -29.36 -11.87
CA ILE A 68 -19.32 -30.26 -12.75
C ILE A 68 -20.31 -31.17 -13.45
N LEU A 69 -20.17 -31.28 -14.77
CA LEU A 69 -20.80 -32.30 -15.57
C LEU A 69 -19.74 -33.33 -15.96
N PHE A 70 -19.97 -34.59 -15.60
CA PHE A 70 -19.02 -35.68 -15.83
C PHE A 70 -19.73 -36.96 -16.30
N TRP A 71 -18.99 -37.79 -17.01
CA TRP A 71 -19.42 -39.12 -17.43
C TRP A 71 -18.27 -40.13 -17.26
N PRO A 72 -18.54 -41.34 -16.76
CA PRO A 72 -17.52 -42.37 -16.66
C PRO A 72 -17.24 -43.03 -18.03
N VAL A 73 -15.99 -43.42 -18.27
CA VAL A 73 -15.61 -44.16 -19.48
C VAL A 73 -16.13 -45.59 -19.40
N ALA A 74 -16.97 -46.00 -20.35
CA ALA A 74 -17.57 -47.34 -20.38
C ALA A 74 -16.54 -48.48 -20.31
N SER A 75 -15.37 -48.30 -20.93
CA SER A 75 -14.28 -49.29 -20.92
C SER A 75 -13.62 -49.47 -19.55
N GLN A 76 -13.65 -48.45 -18.69
CA GLN A 76 -13.00 -48.46 -17.38
C GLN A 76 -14.00 -48.67 -16.23
N LEU A 77 -15.29 -48.73 -16.54
CA LEU A 77 -16.37 -48.93 -15.56
C LEU A 77 -16.14 -50.11 -14.59
N PRO A 78 -15.69 -51.30 -15.04
CA PRO A 78 -15.41 -52.41 -14.13
C PRO A 78 -14.27 -52.11 -13.15
N HIS A 79 -13.25 -51.38 -13.59
CA HIS A 79 -12.13 -50.99 -12.75
C HIS A 79 -12.55 -49.93 -11.73
N ILE A 80 -13.33 -48.93 -12.14
CA ILE A 80 -13.87 -47.90 -11.24
C ILE A 80 -14.71 -48.55 -10.15
N PHE A 81 -15.61 -49.45 -10.53
CA PHE A 81 -16.50 -50.15 -9.60
C PHE A 81 -15.74 -51.02 -8.57
N THR A 82 -14.66 -51.70 -9.00
CA THR A 82 -13.88 -52.57 -8.11
C THR A 82 -12.89 -51.83 -7.23
N SER A 83 -12.32 -50.72 -7.70
CA SER A 83 -11.28 -49.98 -6.96
C SER A 83 -11.85 -48.92 -6.01
N ILE A 84 -12.90 -48.21 -6.44
CA ILE A 84 -13.45 -47.06 -5.72
C ILE A 84 -14.79 -47.41 -5.07
N GLY A 85 -15.61 -48.24 -5.73
CA GLY A 85 -16.96 -48.63 -5.29
C GLY A 85 -18.07 -47.91 -6.05
N GLU A 86 -19.31 -48.11 -5.61
CA GLU A 86 -20.51 -47.46 -6.19
C GLU A 86 -20.50 -45.94 -5.94
N ASP A 87 -19.99 -45.49 -4.79
CA ASP A 87 -19.95 -44.07 -4.36
C ASP A 87 -18.76 -43.30 -4.95
N TYR A 88 -18.35 -43.62 -6.18
CA TYR A 88 -17.14 -43.04 -6.77
C TYR A 88 -17.29 -41.54 -7.04
N ASP A 89 -18.49 -41.08 -7.39
CA ASP A 89 -18.81 -39.68 -7.63
C ASP A 89 -18.78 -38.86 -6.36
N GLU A 90 -19.37 -39.34 -5.26
CA GLU A 90 -19.41 -38.63 -3.98
C GLU A 90 -18.05 -38.62 -3.26
N ARG A 91 -17.17 -39.58 -3.55
CA ARG A 91 -15.88 -39.70 -2.87
C ARG A 91 -14.71 -39.09 -3.65
N VAL A 92 -14.61 -39.38 -4.94
CA VAL A 92 -13.43 -39.02 -5.74
C VAL A 92 -13.51 -37.56 -6.18
N LEU A 93 -14.67 -37.10 -6.65
CA LEU A 93 -14.82 -35.74 -7.15
C LEU A 93 -14.54 -34.70 -6.06
N PRO A 94 -15.13 -34.76 -4.84
CA PRO A 94 -14.83 -33.76 -3.83
C PRO A 94 -13.36 -33.76 -3.38
N SER A 95 -12.71 -34.93 -3.38
CA SER A 95 -11.29 -35.04 -3.03
C SER A 95 -10.41 -34.33 -4.06
N ILE A 96 -10.61 -34.63 -5.35
CA ILE A 96 -9.83 -34.02 -6.42
C ILE A 96 -10.14 -32.53 -6.54
N MET A 97 -11.42 -32.15 -6.46
CA MET A 97 -11.87 -30.75 -6.49
C MET A 97 -11.19 -29.94 -5.39
N THR A 98 -11.19 -30.45 -4.15
CA THR A 98 -10.56 -29.74 -3.03
C THR A 98 -9.05 -29.62 -3.24
N GLU A 99 -8.38 -30.67 -3.72
CA GLU A 99 -6.94 -30.63 -4.02
C GLU A 99 -6.61 -29.54 -5.06
N ILE A 100 -7.35 -29.52 -6.17
CA ILE A 100 -7.09 -28.61 -7.29
C ILE A 100 -7.52 -27.18 -7.00
N LEU A 101 -8.67 -26.99 -6.35
CA LEU A 101 -9.09 -25.66 -5.92
C LEU A 101 -8.07 -25.06 -4.96
N LYS A 102 -7.56 -25.86 -4.00
CA LYS A 102 -6.53 -25.39 -3.07
C LYS A 102 -5.21 -25.06 -3.78
N SER A 103 -4.82 -25.84 -4.80
CA SER A 103 -3.59 -25.57 -5.54
C SER A 103 -3.71 -24.33 -6.40
N VAL A 104 -4.83 -24.13 -7.10
CA VAL A 104 -5.03 -22.96 -7.98
C VAL A 104 -5.21 -21.68 -7.16
N VAL A 105 -6.03 -21.69 -6.12
CA VAL A 105 -6.25 -20.53 -5.25
C VAL A 105 -4.95 -20.06 -4.59
N ALA A 106 -3.98 -20.95 -4.39
CA ALA A 106 -2.68 -20.58 -3.84
C ALA A 106 -1.83 -19.68 -4.76
N TYR A 107 -2.07 -19.68 -6.07
CA TYR A 107 -1.31 -18.88 -7.04
C TYR A 107 -1.88 -17.48 -7.27
N PHE A 108 -3.14 -17.24 -6.92
CA PHE A 108 -3.85 -15.99 -7.21
C PHE A 108 -4.10 -15.19 -5.93
N ASP A 109 -3.91 -13.86 -5.99
CA ASP A 109 -4.42 -12.98 -4.93
C ASP A 109 -5.96 -12.91 -5.04
N ALA A 110 -6.65 -12.57 -3.95
CA ALA A 110 -8.11 -12.57 -3.97
C ALA A 110 -8.72 -11.53 -4.91
N ALA A 111 -8.03 -10.40 -5.11
CA ALA A 111 -8.45 -9.43 -6.12
C ALA A 111 -8.41 -10.02 -7.54
N GLU A 112 -7.47 -10.92 -7.81
CA GLU A 112 -7.32 -11.61 -9.09
C GLU A 112 -8.36 -12.72 -9.24
N LEU A 113 -8.71 -13.41 -8.15
CA LEU A 113 -9.81 -14.40 -8.16
C LEU A 113 -11.15 -13.79 -8.56
N ILE A 114 -11.39 -12.52 -8.21
CA ILE A 114 -12.60 -11.79 -8.58
C ILE A 114 -12.51 -11.29 -10.03
N THR A 115 -11.40 -10.64 -10.40
CA THR A 115 -11.27 -9.97 -11.70
C THR A 115 -10.94 -10.92 -12.85
N GLN A 116 -10.14 -11.95 -12.59
CA GLN A 116 -9.65 -12.94 -13.56
C GLN A 116 -10.32 -14.31 -13.37
N ARG A 117 -11.55 -14.34 -12.85
CA ARG A 117 -12.32 -15.57 -12.60
C ARG A 117 -12.34 -16.52 -13.81
N GLU A 118 -12.45 -15.99 -15.02
CA GLU A 118 -12.47 -16.78 -16.25
C GLU A 118 -11.17 -17.57 -16.45
N LEU A 119 -10.01 -16.93 -16.23
CA LEU A 119 -8.71 -17.60 -16.33
C LEU A 119 -8.57 -18.69 -15.26
N VAL A 120 -8.99 -18.38 -14.03
CA VAL A 120 -9.01 -19.33 -12.92
C VAL A 120 -9.91 -20.52 -13.26
N SER A 121 -11.10 -20.27 -13.83
CA SER A 121 -12.04 -21.34 -14.24
C SER A 121 -11.43 -22.28 -15.27
N ARG A 122 -10.76 -21.73 -16.29
CA ARG A 122 -10.09 -22.54 -17.32
C ARG A 122 -8.95 -23.37 -16.73
N GLN A 123 -8.15 -22.77 -15.87
CA GLN A 123 -7.03 -23.47 -15.23
C GLN A 123 -7.52 -24.60 -14.30
N VAL A 124 -8.55 -24.34 -13.51
CA VAL A 124 -9.20 -25.35 -12.67
C VAL A 124 -9.78 -26.48 -13.53
N SER A 125 -10.48 -26.14 -14.61
CA SER A 125 -11.06 -27.14 -15.53
C SER A 125 -10.00 -28.03 -16.18
N ASN A 126 -8.91 -27.45 -16.69
CA ASN A 126 -7.82 -28.21 -17.30
C ASN A 126 -7.16 -29.17 -16.31
N ASN A 127 -6.81 -28.67 -15.12
CA ASN A 127 -6.20 -29.48 -14.07
C ASN A 127 -7.15 -30.59 -13.59
N LEU A 128 -8.44 -30.29 -13.44
CA LEU A 128 -9.45 -31.27 -13.06
C LEU A 128 -9.59 -32.34 -14.12
N THR A 129 -9.61 -31.97 -15.39
CA THR A 129 -9.71 -32.90 -16.54
C THR A 129 -8.53 -33.86 -16.56
N GLU A 130 -7.31 -33.35 -16.41
CA GLU A 130 -6.10 -34.18 -16.36
C GLU A 130 -6.12 -35.17 -15.19
N ARG A 131 -6.51 -34.69 -14.01
CA ARG A 131 -6.56 -35.53 -12.80
C ARG A 131 -7.69 -36.54 -12.85
N ALA A 132 -8.88 -36.16 -13.32
CA ALA A 132 -10.05 -37.02 -13.45
C ALA A 132 -9.85 -38.13 -14.49
N ALA A 133 -9.09 -37.86 -15.56
CA ALA A 133 -8.74 -38.86 -16.56
C ALA A 133 -7.95 -40.05 -15.96
N THR A 134 -7.17 -39.82 -14.90
CA THR A 134 -6.45 -40.90 -14.18
C THR A 134 -7.41 -41.88 -13.51
N PHE A 135 -8.62 -41.43 -13.14
CA PHE A 135 -9.67 -42.24 -12.54
C PHE A 135 -10.70 -42.75 -13.56
N GLY A 136 -10.48 -42.51 -14.86
CA GLY A 136 -11.40 -42.95 -15.91
C GLY A 136 -12.68 -42.12 -16.01
N LEU A 137 -12.65 -40.88 -15.53
CA LEU A 137 -13.76 -39.93 -15.61
C LEU A 137 -13.49 -38.88 -16.69
N ILE A 138 -14.49 -38.62 -17.52
CA ILE A 138 -14.48 -37.53 -18.51
C ILE A 138 -15.28 -36.38 -17.94
N LEU A 139 -14.70 -35.18 -17.96
CA LEU A 139 -15.34 -33.93 -17.56
C LEU A 139 -15.75 -33.18 -18.83
N ASP A 140 -17.05 -32.95 -19.01
CA ASP A 140 -17.59 -32.21 -20.17
C ASP A 140 -17.58 -30.70 -19.92
N ASP A 141 -18.02 -30.29 -18.72
CA ASP A 141 -18.03 -28.89 -18.32
C ASP A 141 -17.76 -28.73 -16.82
N VAL A 142 -17.01 -27.68 -16.50
CA VAL A 142 -16.66 -27.31 -15.12
C VAL A 142 -16.86 -25.80 -14.98
N SER A 143 -17.87 -25.42 -14.21
CA SER A 143 -18.22 -24.03 -13.98
C SER A 143 -18.09 -23.65 -12.51
N LEU A 144 -17.26 -22.65 -12.22
CA LEU A 144 -17.29 -21.96 -10.93
C LEU A 144 -18.55 -21.10 -10.91
N THR A 145 -19.39 -21.16 -9.88
CA THR A 145 -20.65 -20.38 -9.80
C THR A 145 -20.54 -19.21 -8.84
N HIS A 146 -20.02 -19.44 -7.64
CA HIS A 146 -19.97 -18.43 -6.59
C HIS A 146 -18.68 -18.53 -5.78
N LEU A 147 -18.08 -17.38 -5.53
CA LEU A 147 -16.82 -17.22 -4.80
C LEU A 147 -17.11 -16.18 -3.71
N THR A 148 -17.29 -16.65 -2.47
CA THR A 148 -17.59 -15.79 -1.33
C THR A 148 -16.35 -15.66 -0.46
N PHE A 149 -15.99 -14.42 -0.19
CA PHE A 149 -14.97 -14.07 0.79
C PHE A 149 -15.65 -13.69 2.11
N GLU A 150 -15.01 -14.00 3.24
CA GLU A 150 -15.46 -13.49 4.53
C GLU A 150 -15.39 -11.95 4.59
N LYS A 151 -16.22 -11.35 5.45
CA LYS A 151 -16.31 -9.88 5.59
C LYS A 151 -14.98 -9.27 6.01
N GLU A 152 -14.28 -9.92 6.94
CA GLU A 152 -12.97 -9.49 7.45
C GLU A 152 -11.91 -9.47 6.33
N PHE A 153 -11.99 -10.43 5.41
CA PHE A 153 -11.11 -10.51 4.25
C PHE A 153 -11.31 -9.32 3.30
N THR A 154 -12.57 -8.99 3.02
CA THR A 154 -12.93 -7.87 2.15
C THR A 154 -12.44 -6.54 2.74
N GLU A 155 -12.66 -6.34 4.05
CA GLU A 155 -12.20 -5.15 4.78
C GLU A 155 -10.67 -5.01 4.74
N ALA A 156 -9.93 -6.10 4.91
CA ALA A 156 -8.48 -6.07 4.83
C ALA A 156 -7.94 -5.74 3.44
N VAL A 157 -8.57 -6.26 2.40
CA VAL A 157 -8.22 -5.95 1.01
C VAL A 157 -8.51 -4.47 0.71
N GLU A 158 -9.67 -3.96 1.12
CA GLU A 158 -10.00 -2.53 1.02
C GLU A 158 -8.97 -1.65 1.73
N ALA A 159 -8.58 -2.01 2.96
CA ALA A 159 -7.55 -1.29 3.72
C ALA A 159 -6.20 -1.27 2.99
N LYS A 160 -5.78 -2.39 2.38
CA LYS A 160 -4.56 -2.47 1.56
C LYS A 160 -4.66 -1.54 0.36
N TYR A 161 -5.80 -1.48 -0.32
CA TYR A 161 -6.00 -0.57 -1.45
C TYR A 161 -5.93 0.90 -1.04
N VAL A 162 -6.57 1.26 0.09
CA VAL A 162 -6.52 2.62 0.62
C VAL A 162 -5.07 3.00 0.95
N ALA A 163 -4.34 2.14 1.66
CA ALA A 163 -2.93 2.40 2.01
C ALA A 163 -2.03 2.54 0.77
N GLN A 164 -2.22 1.70 -0.25
CA GLN A 164 -1.48 1.80 -1.51
C GLN A 164 -1.80 3.11 -2.25
N GLN A 165 -3.07 3.47 -2.32
CA GLN A 165 -3.51 4.70 -2.98
C GLN A 165 -2.99 5.95 -2.26
N GLU A 166 -2.99 5.93 -0.93
CA GLU A 166 -2.43 7.02 -0.11
C GLU A 166 -0.91 7.13 -0.29
N ALA A 167 -0.18 6.01 -0.33
CA ALA A 167 1.26 6.03 -0.59
C ALA A 167 1.58 6.61 -1.97
N GLU A 168 0.82 6.26 -3.00
CA GLU A 168 1.00 6.80 -4.35
C GLU A 168 0.68 8.30 -4.40
N ARG A 169 -0.41 8.71 -3.76
CA ARG A 169 -0.76 10.15 -3.62
C ARG A 169 0.33 10.92 -2.89
N ALA A 170 0.88 10.38 -1.80
CA ALA A 170 1.94 11.01 -1.04
C ALA A 170 3.21 11.18 -1.89
N ARG A 171 3.61 10.14 -2.63
CA ARG A 171 4.74 10.22 -3.59
C ARG A 171 4.54 11.32 -4.62
N PHE A 172 3.34 11.41 -5.21
CA PHE A 172 3.02 12.43 -6.19
C PHE A 172 3.03 13.86 -5.61
N VAL A 173 2.59 14.04 -4.36
CA VAL A 173 2.66 15.34 -3.67
C VAL A 173 4.11 15.74 -3.41
N VAL A 174 4.95 14.81 -2.96
CA VAL A 174 6.39 15.07 -2.75
C VAL A 174 7.06 15.46 -4.06
N GLU A 175 6.80 14.71 -5.14
CA GLU A 175 7.38 15.01 -6.46
C GLU A 175 6.93 16.39 -6.97
N LYS A 176 5.64 16.73 -6.84
CA LYS A 176 5.14 18.07 -7.18
C LYS A 176 5.81 19.17 -6.36
N ALA A 177 5.98 18.96 -5.06
CA ALA A 177 6.62 19.93 -4.18
C ALA A 177 8.10 20.13 -4.56
N GLU A 178 8.82 19.06 -4.91
CA GLU A 178 10.19 19.15 -5.41
C GLU A 178 10.28 19.91 -6.74
N GLN A 179 9.39 19.62 -7.69
CA GLN A 179 9.35 20.33 -8.97
C GLN A 179 9.06 21.83 -8.78
N GLN A 180 8.12 22.17 -7.88
CA GLN A 180 7.82 23.57 -7.55
C GLN A 180 9.00 24.27 -6.89
N LYS A 181 9.68 23.62 -5.92
CA LYS A 181 10.89 24.17 -5.28
C LYS A 181 12.01 24.42 -6.28
N LYS A 182 12.28 23.48 -7.20
CA LYS A 182 13.29 23.65 -8.26
C LYS A 182 12.97 24.85 -9.16
N LYS A 183 11.71 24.99 -9.60
CA LYS A 183 11.26 26.13 -10.40
C LYS A 183 11.39 27.46 -9.64
N ALA A 184 10.97 27.50 -8.37
CA ALA A 184 11.07 28.68 -7.54
C ALA A 184 12.53 29.14 -7.34
N ALA A 185 13.46 28.20 -7.15
CA ALA A 185 14.88 28.51 -7.03
C ALA A 185 15.46 29.12 -8.32
N ILE A 186 15.09 28.58 -9.49
CA ILE A 186 15.51 29.15 -10.79
C ILE A 186 14.94 30.56 -10.97
N ILE A 187 13.65 30.76 -10.68
CA ILE A 187 12.99 32.07 -10.80
C ILE A 187 13.62 33.08 -9.83
N SER A 188 13.93 32.67 -8.59
CA SER A 188 14.60 33.53 -7.61
C SER A 188 16.00 33.92 -8.09
N ALA A 189 16.81 32.96 -8.53
CA ALA A 189 18.16 33.23 -9.02
C ALA A 189 18.15 34.14 -10.28
N GLU A 190 17.18 33.93 -11.18
CA GLU A 190 16.98 34.81 -12.34
C GLU A 190 16.50 36.20 -11.92
N GLY A 191 15.61 36.28 -10.94
CA GLY A 191 15.15 37.52 -10.32
C GLY A 191 16.29 38.33 -9.70
N ASP A 192 17.14 37.67 -8.91
CA ASP A 192 18.31 38.27 -8.28
C ASP A 192 19.32 38.74 -9.34
N SER A 193 19.59 37.92 -10.37
CA SER A 193 20.46 38.32 -11.48
C SER A 193 19.94 39.55 -12.23
N LYS A 194 18.62 39.60 -12.51
CA LYS A 194 18.00 40.76 -13.16
C LYS A 194 18.02 41.99 -12.26
N ALA A 195 17.75 41.84 -10.96
CA ALA A 195 17.82 42.93 -9.99
C ALA A 195 19.23 43.52 -9.92
N VAL A 196 20.26 42.68 -9.78
CA VAL A 196 21.66 43.13 -9.78
C VAL A 196 22.01 43.84 -11.09
N LYS A 197 21.62 43.30 -12.25
CA LYS A 197 21.85 43.97 -13.55
C LYS A 197 21.18 45.34 -13.65
N LEU A 198 19.96 45.49 -13.13
CA LEU A 198 19.25 46.78 -13.11
C LEU A 198 19.93 47.78 -12.17
N ILE A 199 20.40 47.31 -11.01
CA ILE A 199 21.18 48.10 -10.07
C ILE A 199 22.48 48.57 -10.75
N ASP A 200 23.22 47.67 -11.40
CA ASP A 200 24.47 48.00 -12.13
C ASP A 200 24.23 49.06 -13.22
N ASN A 201 23.17 48.92 -14.02
CA ASN A 201 22.81 49.91 -15.05
C ASN A 201 22.45 51.27 -14.46
N SER A 202 21.71 51.29 -13.35
CA SER A 202 21.34 52.53 -12.64
C SER A 202 22.56 53.22 -12.03
N LEU A 203 23.49 52.45 -11.48
CA LEU A 203 24.76 52.93 -10.95
C LEU A 203 25.67 53.48 -12.05
N ALA A 204 25.74 52.81 -13.21
CA ALA A 204 26.48 53.29 -14.36
C ALA A 204 25.97 54.66 -14.85
N THR A 205 24.66 54.92 -14.73
CA THR A 205 24.03 56.19 -15.13
C THR A 205 24.22 57.30 -14.08
N ALA A 206 24.15 56.96 -12.79
CA ALA A 206 24.19 57.93 -11.68
C ALA A 206 25.61 58.20 -11.12
N GLY A 207 26.60 57.35 -11.40
CA GLY A 207 27.98 57.48 -10.93
C GLY A 207 28.17 57.22 -9.42
N ASP A 208 29.38 57.48 -8.91
CA ASP A 208 29.82 57.18 -7.52
C ASP A 208 29.02 57.94 -6.42
N GLY A 209 28.18 58.90 -6.81
CA GLY A 209 27.34 59.67 -5.87
C GLY A 209 26.32 58.81 -5.12
N LEU A 210 25.75 57.80 -5.77
CA LEU A 210 24.67 56.97 -5.22
C LEU A 210 25.19 55.98 -4.16
N ILE A 211 26.42 55.47 -4.33
CA ILE A 211 27.11 54.61 -3.36
C ILE A 211 27.43 55.41 -2.08
N ARG A 212 27.91 56.65 -2.22
CA ARG A 212 28.20 57.53 -1.07
C ARG A 212 26.94 57.85 -0.27
N LEU A 213 25.81 58.06 -0.95
CA LEU A 213 24.52 58.32 -0.31
C LEU A 213 24.05 57.10 0.50
N HIS A 214 24.08 55.89 -0.08
CA HIS A 214 23.73 54.67 0.66
C HIS A 214 24.68 54.40 1.84
N LYS A 215 25.98 54.71 1.70
CA LYS A 215 26.94 54.58 2.79
C LYS A 215 26.63 55.55 3.94
N LEU A 216 26.23 56.78 3.63
CA LEU A 216 25.78 57.75 4.63
C LEU A 216 24.47 57.31 5.31
N GLU A 217 23.53 56.75 4.56
CA GLU A 217 22.24 56.30 5.09
C GLU A 217 22.37 55.04 5.97
N ALA A 218 23.23 54.09 5.59
CA ALA A 218 23.55 52.92 6.41
C ALA A 218 24.28 53.30 7.70
N LEU A 219 25.20 54.27 7.64
CA LEU A 219 25.86 54.83 8.81
C LEU A 219 24.89 55.60 9.72
N SER A 220 23.93 56.35 9.15
CA SER A 220 22.89 57.06 9.90
C SER A 220 21.91 56.12 10.62
N ARG A 221 21.64 54.93 10.08
CA ARG A 221 20.82 53.92 10.77
C ARG A 221 21.58 53.21 11.90
N SER A 222 22.88 53.02 11.75
CA SER A 222 23.73 52.35 12.74
C SER A 222 24.17 53.27 13.89
N TRP A 223 24.41 54.54 13.61
CA TRP A 223 24.72 55.56 14.60
C TRP A 223 23.73 56.70 14.45
N ASN A 224 23.08 57.08 15.56
CA ASN A 224 22.12 58.17 15.64
C ASN A 224 22.82 59.54 15.46
N ILE A 225 23.33 59.80 14.26
CA ILE A 225 24.03 61.03 13.91
C ILE A 225 23.05 61.93 13.17
N THR A 226 22.61 62.98 13.84
CA THR A 226 21.87 64.08 13.23
C THR A 226 22.85 64.94 12.43
N CYS A 227 22.75 64.96 11.10
CA CYS A 227 23.51 65.93 10.29
C CYS A 227 22.87 67.32 10.42
N PRO A 228 23.62 68.35 10.86
CA PRO A 228 23.12 69.72 10.87
C PRO A 228 23.09 70.31 9.45
N PRO A 229 22.11 71.17 9.12
CA PRO A 229 22.03 71.83 7.81
C PRO A 229 23.20 72.80 7.60
N ALA A 230 23.58 72.97 6.33
CA ALA A 230 24.79 73.67 5.90
C ALA A 230 24.92 75.08 6.52
N GLY A 231 26.00 75.30 7.30
CA GLY A 231 26.41 76.64 7.71
C GLY A 231 27.04 76.83 9.09
N GLN A 232 27.21 75.83 9.96
CA GLN A 232 27.86 76.04 11.27
C GLN A 232 28.86 74.94 11.65
N SER A 233 30.08 75.38 12.01
CA SER A 233 31.18 74.54 12.50
C SER A 233 30.98 74.12 13.96
N VAL A 234 30.98 72.80 14.17
CA VAL A 234 31.48 71.97 15.30
C VAL A 234 31.29 72.48 16.73
N LEU A 235 30.67 71.63 17.58
CA LEU A 235 31.31 71.18 18.83
C LEU A 235 30.84 69.77 19.22
N LEU A 236 31.84 68.87 19.28
CA LEU A 236 31.76 67.52 19.83
C LEU A 236 31.41 67.57 21.32
N GLN A 237 30.52 66.68 21.76
CA GLN A 237 30.55 66.19 23.13
C GLN A 237 30.11 64.72 23.18
N LEU A 238 31.09 63.85 23.47
CA LEU A 238 30.87 62.46 23.89
C LEU A 238 30.27 62.43 25.31
N PRO A 239 29.43 61.44 25.61
CA PRO A 239 29.88 60.33 26.46
C PRO A 239 29.90 58.97 25.75
#